data_AF-A0A6I5NT99-F1
#
_entry.id   AF-A0A6I5NT99-F1
#
_cell.length_a   1.000
_cell.length_b   1.000
_cell.length_c   1.000
_cell.angle_alpha   90.00
_cell.angle_beta   90.00
_cell.angle_gamma   90.00
#
_symmetry.space_group_name_H-M   'P 1'
#
loop_
_entity.id
_entity.type
_entity.pdbx_description
1 polymer ?
#
loop_
_entity_poly.entity_id
_entity_poly.type
_entity_poly.pdbx_seq_one_letter_code
_entity_poly.pdbx_strand_id
1 'polypeptide(L)'
;MESSNRMEKELWRSLTVGGSGGKAFSDVNWPPQASEQLLAQRATPVEVRVRVGRYVDQVQMLWESGALPAHGGEGSDLETFALNPNEYIANVRLTAPKARYVGSIELITNQGRRTVFGKQTEQITDLAVPPNYQVVGFYGNSGRWIDRLGVIAAPVSSRQDDSDDRDGDRPAQPGQPTEPSLEAIPRAGIELIKEFEGYAEKLSDGRVKAYKDPLRGWEVPTIGYGTTRYPDGRKVQQGDIITKRQAEDYLIHHVERTCRGALEKIPTWARMNSNQRGAMYSFAYNLGSGFYRGSNFESITRVCDSPERWQDHRWIAAQFVKYRNPGTSVEAGLRRRRLAEADLFCRSVTSSTPNWEDDHGEADEASDRKPEERLTQIGRDAANKQPVGARLTKEMAFDTLITPHITYGEIALYQEERRFRHGYQCQTAYELCLFLEKCRAHFGGKPLVITSGYRPPEVNARVNGARNSEHLYNSPDKGAVDFYIRGVSIYEVEYWCDQHFPHSIGYGAQKGFVHLGMRPGKPRVRWVY
;
A
#
# COMPACT_ATOMS: atom_id res chain seq x y z
N MET A 1 -56.40 -7.39 26.27
CA MET A 1 -55.13 -7.50 26.99
C MET A 1 -54.04 -7.61 25.96
N GLU A 2 -53.40 -6.48 25.69
CA GLU A 2 -52.21 -6.34 24.87
C GLU A 2 -51.12 -7.31 25.36
N SER A 3 -50.64 -8.18 24.48
CA SER A 3 -49.33 -8.82 24.64
C SER A 3 -48.70 -9.16 23.30
N SER A 4 -48.99 -8.38 22.26
CA SER A 4 -48.11 -8.25 21.08
C SER A 4 -46.97 -7.29 21.44
N ASN A 5 -46.32 -7.56 22.58
CA ASN A 5 -45.31 -6.70 23.14
C ASN A 5 -44.04 -6.88 22.32
N ARG A 6 -43.78 -5.89 21.45
CA ARG A 6 -42.47 -5.51 20.91
C ARG A 6 -41.42 -6.63 20.99
N MET A 7 -41.23 -7.36 19.89
CA MET A 7 -39.83 -7.52 19.49
C MET A 7 -39.34 -6.10 19.25
N GLU A 8 -38.79 -5.47 20.29
CA GLU A 8 -37.84 -4.39 20.07
C GLU A 8 -36.90 -4.93 19.01
N LYS A 9 -36.83 -4.22 17.90
CA LYS A 9 -36.25 -4.66 16.64
C LYS A 9 -34.74 -4.83 16.83
N GLU A 10 -34.33 -5.87 17.54
CA GLU A 10 -32.98 -6.08 18.05
C GLU A 10 -31.97 -6.15 16.91
N LEU A 11 -30.75 -5.69 17.18
CA LEU A 11 -29.66 -5.86 16.23
C LEU A 11 -29.42 -7.34 16.00
N TRP A 12 -29.19 -7.70 14.74
CA TRP A 12 -28.81 -9.03 14.36
C TRP A 12 -27.32 -9.08 14.06
N ARG A 13 -26.64 -10.17 14.43
CA ARG A 13 -25.22 -10.37 14.18
C ARG A 13 -25.02 -11.71 13.49
N SER A 14 -24.32 -11.71 12.36
CA SER A 14 -24.07 -12.92 11.55
C SER A 14 -23.12 -13.89 12.26
N LEU A 15 -22.86 -15.06 11.67
CA LEU A 15 -21.61 -15.80 11.92
C LEU A 15 -20.40 -15.06 11.30
N THR A 16 -19.18 -15.44 11.66
CA THR A 16 -17.96 -14.91 11.03
C THR A 16 -17.27 -15.90 10.11
N VAL A 17 -16.62 -15.41 9.06
CA VAL A 17 -15.84 -16.20 8.09
C VAL A 17 -14.39 -15.75 8.10
N GLY A 18 -13.44 -16.69 8.19
CA GLY A 18 -12.00 -16.42 8.27
C GLY A 18 -11.27 -17.16 9.40
N GLY A 19 -10.01 -16.83 9.63
CA GLY A 19 -9.13 -17.46 10.62
C GLY A 19 -9.18 -16.83 12.02
N SER A 20 -8.45 -17.40 12.97
CA SER A 20 -8.45 -16.94 14.38
C SER A 20 -7.42 -15.85 14.71
N GLY A 21 -6.66 -15.37 13.72
CA GLY A 21 -5.62 -14.35 13.89
C GLY A 21 -6.18 -12.94 14.14
N GLY A 22 -5.31 -11.93 14.16
CA GLY A 22 -5.68 -10.52 14.25
C GLY A 22 -6.18 -10.05 15.63
N LYS A 23 -6.38 -8.73 15.78
CA LYS A 23 -7.04 -8.11 16.93
C LYS A 23 -8.54 -8.03 16.69
N ALA A 24 -9.34 -8.31 17.72
CA ALA A 24 -10.78 -8.19 17.62
C ALA A 24 -11.22 -6.74 17.37
N PHE A 25 -12.25 -6.56 16.55
CA PHE A 25 -12.90 -5.28 16.30
C PHE A 25 -14.42 -5.46 16.14
N SER A 26 -15.16 -4.37 16.39
CA SER A 26 -16.61 -4.31 16.19
C SER A 26 -17.03 -2.85 15.99
N ASP A 27 -17.81 -2.56 14.94
CA ASP A 27 -18.35 -1.22 14.71
C ASP A 27 -19.49 -0.84 15.68
N VAL A 28 -20.15 -1.85 16.23
CA VAL A 28 -21.11 -1.71 17.34
C VAL A 28 -20.67 -2.66 18.44
N ASN A 29 -20.57 -2.17 19.68
CA ASN A 29 -20.20 -3.03 20.81
C ASN A 29 -21.22 -4.17 20.97
N TRP A 30 -20.73 -5.34 21.42
CA TRP A 30 -21.56 -6.52 21.54
C TRP A 30 -21.32 -7.26 22.87
N PRO A 31 -22.38 -7.55 23.66
CA PRO A 31 -23.78 -7.16 23.42
C PRO A 31 -23.96 -5.61 23.43
N PRO A 32 -24.86 -5.05 22.62
CA PRO A 32 -25.02 -3.61 22.51
C PRO A 32 -25.71 -3.06 23.75
N GLN A 33 -25.31 -1.86 24.18
CA GLN A 33 -26.10 -1.09 25.14
C GLN A 33 -27.31 -0.45 24.44
N ALA A 34 -28.34 -0.07 25.21
CA ALA A 34 -29.58 0.51 24.65
C ALA A 34 -29.33 1.73 23.74
N SER A 35 -28.35 2.58 24.09
CA SER A 35 -27.97 3.74 23.28
C SER A 35 -27.31 3.35 21.96
N GLU A 36 -26.44 2.34 21.97
CA GLU A 36 -25.75 1.82 20.77
C GLU A 36 -26.72 1.08 19.85
N GLN A 37 -27.66 0.34 20.43
CA GLN A 37 -28.76 -0.29 19.70
C GLN A 37 -29.60 0.77 18.99
N LEU A 38 -29.99 1.85 19.68
CA LEU A 38 -30.77 2.93 19.07
C LEU A 38 -29.98 3.66 17.97
N LEU A 39 -28.68 3.89 18.16
CA LEU A 39 -27.82 4.50 17.15
C LEU A 39 -27.71 3.63 15.91
N ALA A 40 -27.43 2.33 16.07
CA ALA A 40 -27.30 1.39 14.96
C ALA A 40 -28.64 1.17 14.22
N GLN A 41 -29.78 1.18 14.93
CA GLN A 41 -31.12 1.13 14.33
C GLN A 41 -31.45 2.38 13.49
N ARG A 42 -30.84 3.52 13.82
CA ARG A 42 -30.98 4.78 13.10
C ARG A 42 -29.86 5.04 12.09
N ALA A 43 -28.93 4.09 11.92
CA ALA A 43 -27.83 4.24 11.00
C ALA A 43 -28.35 4.35 9.55
N THR A 44 -27.75 5.27 8.80
CA THR A 44 -27.94 5.41 7.36
C THR A 44 -26.61 5.11 6.66
N PRO A 45 -26.28 3.84 6.37
CA PRO A 45 -25.10 3.50 5.57
C PRO A 45 -25.17 4.16 4.19
N VAL A 46 -24.06 4.74 3.74
CA VAL A 46 -23.96 5.43 2.45
C VAL A 46 -22.82 4.90 1.58
N GLU A 47 -21.79 4.29 2.17
CA GLU A 47 -20.65 3.76 1.42
C GLU A 47 -19.95 2.64 2.19
N VAL A 48 -19.44 1.64 1.48
CA VAL A 48 -18.45 0.68 2.01
C VAL A 48 -17.14 0.87 1.27
N ARG A 49 -16.05 0.92 2.02
CA ARG A 49 -14.69 0.98 1.49
C ARG A 49 -13.95 -0.29 1.85
N VAL A 50 -13.28 -0.87 0.87
CA VAL A 50 -12.51 -2.10 1.04
C VAL A 50 -11.15 -1.91 0.39
N ARG A 51 -10.08 -2.26 1.09
CA ARG A 51 -8.76 -2.40 0.47
C ARG A 51 -8.51 -3.86 0.18
N VAL A 52 -8.13 -4.16 -1.05
CA VAL A 52 -7.99 -5.52 -1.53
C VAL A 52 -6.63 -5.72 -2.16
N GLY A 53 -5.88 -6.66 -1.60
CA GLY A 53 -4.62 -7.14 -2.15
C GLY A 53 -4.71 -8.65 -2.37
N ARG A 54 -3.83 -9.41 -1.72
CA ARG A 54 -3.88 -10.88 -1.75
C ARG A 54 -5.10 -11.45 -1.02
N TYR A 55 -5.51 -10.75 0.03
CA TYR A 55 -6.71 -10.96 0.82
C TYR A 55 -7.32 -9.58 1.04
N VAL A 56 -8.49 -9.49 1.66
CA VAL A 56 -9.03 -8.19 2.08
C VAL A 56 -8.07 -7.60 3.11
N ASP A 57 -7.43 -6.48 2.78
CA ASP A 57 -6.49 -5.77 3.66
C ASP A 57 -7.25 -4.97 4.72
N GLN A 58 -8.31 -4.25 4.31
CA GLN A 58 -9.09 -3.38 5.19
C GLN A 58 -10.56 -3.30 4.78
N VAL A 59 -11.46 -3.10 5.74
CA VAL A 59 -12.88 -2.80 5.53
C VAL A 59 -13.31 -1.61 6.38
N GLN A 60 -14.16 -0.75 5.84
CA GLN A 60 -14.72 0.41 6.52
C GLN A 60 -16.14 0.68 6.02
N MET A 61 -17.05 1.01 6.93
CA MET A 61 -18.39 1.52 6.59
C MET A 61 -18.50 3.02 6.85
N LEU A 62 -19.25 3.71 6.00
CA LEU A 62 -19.63 5.09 6.20
C LEU A 62 -21.13 5.18 6.39
N TRP A 63 -21.52 5.92 7.41
CA TRP A 63 -22.87 6.41 7.59
C TRP A 63 -22.98 7.84 7.08
N GLU A 64 -24.20 8.30 6.84
CA GLU A 64 -24.49 9.71 6.55
C GLU A 64 -23.95 10.65 7.65
N SER A 65 -23.97 10.19 8.91
CA SER A 65 -23.41 10.92 10.06
C SER A 65 -21.88 10.91 10.14
N GLY A 66 -21.19 10.10 9.33
CA GLY A 66 -19.73 10.02 9.32
C GLY A 66 -19.17 8.61 9.09
N ALA A 67 -17.86 8.55 8.92
CA ALA A 67 -17.14 7.29 8.73
C ALA A 67 -16.94 6.55 10.06
N LEU A 68 -17.23 5.25 10.07
CA LEU A 68 -16.83 4.34 11.14
C LEU A 68 -15.33 4.06 11.06
N PRO A 69 -14.70 3.50 12.13
CA PRO A 69 -13.29 3.11 12.07
C PRO A 69 -13.00 2.16 10.91
N ALA A 70 -11.83 2.32 10.27
CA ALA A 70 -11.35 1.35 9.30
C ALA A 70 -10.63 0.21 10.03
N HIS A 71 -10.94 -1.03 9.67
CA HIS A 71 -10.36 -2.22 10.29
C HIS A 71 -9.45 -2.93 9.31
N GLY A 72 -8.22 -3.27 9.70
CA GLY A 72 -7.22 -3.88 8.82
C GLY A 72 -6.19 -2.89 8.27
N GLY A 73 -5.28 -3.36 7.42
CA GLY A 73 -4.11 -2.63 6.94
C GLY A 73 -4.37 -1.77 5.70
N GLU A 74 -3.65 -0.65 5.59
CA GLU A 74 -3.76 0.28 4.45
C GLU A 74 -3.03 -0.19 3.17
N GLY A 75 -2.59 -1.45 3.13
CA GLY A 75 -1.52 -1.94 2.26
C GLY A 75 -1.86 -2.13 0.78
N SER A 76 -3.09 -1.86 0.35
CA SER A 76 -3.58 -2.04 -1.03
C SER A 76 -4.56 -0.93 -1.43
N ASP A 77 -4.89 -0.88 -2.71
CA ASP A 77 -5.76 0.15 -3.27
C ASP A 77 -7.16 0.10 -2.64
N LEU A 78 -7.72 1.30 -2.43
CA LEU A 78 -9.04 1.47 -1.84
C LEU A 78 -10.09 1.35 -2.94
N GLU A 79 -10.91 0.33 -2.86
CA GLU A 79 -12.14 0.19 -3.62
C GLU A 79 -13.33 0.69 -2.79
N THR A 80 -14.32 1.30 -3.45
CA THR A 80 -15.48 1.90 -2.77
C THR A 80 -16.78 1.48 -3.44
N PHE A 81 -17.83 1.29 -2.63
CA PHE A 81 -19.18 1.03 -3.09
C PHE A 81 -20.15 1.99 -2.40
N ALA A 82 -20.53 3.04 -3.12
CA ALA A 82 -21.53 4.01 -2.68
C ALA A 82 -22.94 3.45 -2.91
N LEU A 83 -23.84 3.68 -1.95
CA LEU A 83 -25.25 3.29 -2.00
C LEU A 83 -26.09 4.42 -2.62
N ASN A 84 -27.02 4.04 -3.49
CA ASN A 84 -27.98 4.97 -4.07
C ASN A 84 -29.02 5.41 -3.02
N PRO A 85 -29.78 6.49 -3.28
CA PRO A 85 -30.95 6.82 -2.47
C PRO A 85 -31.89 5.62 -2.34
N ASN A 86 -32.34 5.34 -1.11
CA ASN A 86 -33.19 4.19 -0.75
C ASN A 86 -32.57 2.81 -1.03
N GLU A 87 -31.26 2.74 -1.24
CA GLU A 87 -30.52 1.49 -1.35
C GLU A 87 -29.83 1.15 -0.03
N TYR A 88 -29.92 -0.10 0.38
CA TYR A 88 -29.22 -0.63 1.54
C TYR A 88 -28.62 -2.01 1.24
N ILE A 89 -27.57 -2.36 1.97
CA ILE A 89 -26.93 -3.67 1.87
C ILE A 89 -27.85 -4.69 2.53
N ALA A 90 -28.50 -5.50 1.71
CA ALA A 90 -29.47 -6.52 2.13
C ALA A 90 -28.79 -7.83 2.51
N ASN A 91 -27.62 -8.15 1.93
CA ASN A 91 -26.86 -9.34 2.29
C ASN A 91 -25.37 -9.22 1.96
N VAL A 92 -24.55 -10.08 2.55
CA VAL A 92 -23.10 -10.18 2.31
C VAL A 92 -22.68 -11.64 2.15
N ARG A 93 -21.81 -11.90 1.17
CA ARG A 93 -21.16 -13.21 1.00
C ARG A 93 -19.65 -13.07 1.11
N LEU A 94 -19.01 -14.00 1.80
CA LEU A 94 -17.58 -13.97 2.08
C LEU A 94 -16.89 -15.21 1.51
N THR A 95 -15.63 -15.09 1.13
CA THR A 95 -14.74 -16.24 0.96
C THR A 95 -13.61 -16.17 1.97
N ALA A 96 -13.14 -17.32 2.45
CA ALA A 96 -11.94 -17.41 3.28
C ALA A 96 -11.08 -18.59 2.80
N PRO A 97 -10.17 -18.35 1.84
CA PRO A 97 -9.33 -19.41 1.28
C PRO A 97 -8.54 -20.11 2.39
N LYS A 98 -8.66 -21.44 2.49
CA LYS A 98 -8.02 -22.26 3.55
C LYS A 98 -8.39 -21.82 4.98
N ALA A 99 -9.55 -21.17 5.16
CA ALA A 99 -10.06 -20.64 6.43
C ALA A 99 -9.06 -19.74 7.20
N ARG A 100 -8.21 -18.99 6.49
CA ARG A 100 -7.10 -18.23 7.11
C ARG A 100 -7.33 -16.72 7.17
N TYR A 101 -7.69 -16.10 6.04
CA TYR A 101 -8.02 -14.68 5.92
C TYR A 101 -9.21 -14.53 4.99
N VAL A 102 -9.93 -13.42 5.08
CA VAL A 102 -11.04 -13.11 4.16
C VAL A 102 -10.48 -12.81 2.78
N GLY A 103 -10.83 -13.62 1.78
CA GLY A 103 -10.36 -13.51 0.40
C GLY A 103 -11.19 -12.58 -0.45
N SER A 104 -12.50 -12.48 -0.18
CA SER A 104 -13.40 -11.56 -0.87
C SER A 104 -14.62 -11.19 -0.03
N ILE A 105 -15.18 -10.02 -0.31
CA ILE A 105 -16.47 -9.53 0.21
C ILE A 105 -17.37 -9.25 -0.98
N GLU A 106 -18.49 -9.97 -1.09
CA GLU A 106 -19.57 -9.62 -2.00
C GLU A 106 -20.69 -8.91 -1.24
N LEU A 107 -21.05 -7.71 -1.67
CA LEU A 107 -22.21 -6.98 -1.15
C LEU A 107 -23.39 -7.14 -2.10
N ILE A 108 -24.59 -7.35 -1.56
CA ILE A 108 -25.84 -7.49 -2.31
C ILE A 108 -26.85 -6.49 -1.75
N THR A 109 -27.41 -5.63 -2.60
CA THR A 109 -28.36 -4.59 -2.14
C THR A 109 -29.82 -4.99 -2.35
N ASN A 110 -30.74 -4.30 -1.67
CA ASN A 110 -32.18 -4.48 -1.84
C ASN A 110 -32.68 -4.17 -3.26
N GLN A 111 -31.91 -3.39 -4.02
CA GLN A 111 -32.19 -3.05 -5.42
C GLN A 111 -31.53 -4.02 -6.42
N GLY A 112 -30.88 -5.08 -5.93
CA GLY A 112 -30.26 -6.11 -6.76
C GLY A 112 -28.87 -5.76 -7.29
N ARG A 113 -28.28 -4.62 -6.91
CA ARG A 113 -26.87 -4.35 -7.24
C ARG A 113 -25.96 -5.25 -6.42
N ARG A 114 -24.88 -5.68 -7.06
CA ARG A 114 -23.86 -6.53 -6.46
C ARG A 114 -22.49 -5.94 -6.74
N THR A 115 -21.61 -5.97 -5.75
CA THR A 115 -20.19 -5.68 -5.94
C THR A 115 -19.37 -6.76 -5.24
N VAL A 116 -18.22 -7.11 -5.83
CA VAL A 116 -17.28 -8.07 -5.26
C VAL A 116 -15.94 -7.38 -5.08
N PHE A 117 -15.48 -7.32 -3.84
CA PHE A 117 -14.15 -6.89 -3.47
C PHE A 117 -13.28 -8.12 -3.27
N GLY A 118 -12.15 -8.23 -3.96
CA GLY A 118 -11.28 -9.41 -3.90
C GLY A 118 -11.68 -10.55 -4.81
N LYS A 119 -10.86 -11.59 -4.83
CA LYS A 119 -11.04 -12.74 -5.71
C LYS A 119 -11.89 -13.80 -5.00
N GLN A 120 -13.07 -14.08 -5.54
CA GLN A 120 -13.86 -15.23 -5.10
C GLN A 120 -13.11 -16.52 -5.47
N THR A 121 -12.84 -17.36 -4.46
CA THR A 121 -12.21 -18.69 -4.64
C THR A 121 -13.02 -19.77 -3.95
N GLU A 122 -12.94 -20.99 -4.48
CA GLU A 122 -13.37 -22.29 -3.93
C GLU A 122 -14.74 -22.33 -3.22
N GLN A 123 -14.89 -21.76 -2.00
CA GLN A 123 -16.12 -21.80 -1.20
C GLN A 123 -16.60 -20.40 -0.79
N ILE A 124 -17.83 -20.05 -1.22
CA ILE A 124 -18.55 -18.83 -0.84
C ILE A 124 -19.47 -19.15 0.35
N THR A 125 -19.36 -18.38 1.42
CA THR A 125 -20.25 -18.45 2.58
C THR A 125 -21.24 -17.29 2.52
N ASP A 126 -22.53 -17.60 2.45
CA ASP A 126 -23.61 -16.62 2.57
C ASP A 126 -23.85 -16.33 4.06
N LEU A 127 -23.79 -15.05 4.45
CA LEU A 127 -24.01 -14.67 5.85
C LEU A 127 -25.48 -14.72 6.25
N ALA A 128 -26.41 -14.85 5.29
CA ALA A 128 -27.85 -15.00 5.51
C ALA A 128 -28.45 -13.90 6.40
N VAL A 129 -28.21 -12.63 6.03
CA VAL A 129 -28.86 -11.48 6.69
C VAL A 129 -30.39 -11.64 6.62
N PRO A 130 -31.14 -11.48 7.72
CA PRO A 130 -32.58 -11.68 7.73
C PRO A 130 -33.33 -10.73 6.78
N PRO A 131 -34.46 -11.15 6.19
CA PRO A 131 -35.33 -10.25 5.43
C PRO A 131 -35.73 -9.02 6.26
N ASN A 132 -35.83 -7.86 5.62
CA ASN A 132 -36.13 -6.56 6.25
C ASN A 132 -35.05 -6.05 7.22
N TYR A 133 -33.80 -6.51 7.10
CA TYR A 133 -32.64 -5.92 7.78
C TYR A 133 -31.68 -5.29 6.77
N GLN A 134 -30.95 -4.27 7.23
CA GLN A 134 -29.83 -3.64 6.53
C GLN A 134 -28.53 -3.86 7.30
N VAL A 135 -27.42 -4.09 6.60
CA VAL A 135 -26.10 -4.15 7.24
C VAL A 135 -25.65 -2.74 7.64
N VAL A 136 -25.32 -2.56 8.92
CA VAL A 136 -24.97 -1.27 9.54
C VAL A 136 -23.55 -1.22 10.09
N GLY A 137 -22.82 -2.33 10.09
CA GLY A 137 -21.43 -2.37 10.50
C GLY A 137 -20.78 -3.74 10.36
N PHE A 138 -19.48 -3.78 10.55
CA PHE A 138 -18.64 -4.97 10.49
C PHE A 138 -18.11 -5.35 11.86
N TYR A 139 -17.79 -6.63 12.03
CA TYR A 139 -17.08 -7.11 13.21
C TYR A 139 -16.20 -8.31 12.86
N GLY A 140 -15.19 -8.58 13.68
CA GLY A 140 -14.34 -9.75 13.49
C GLY A 140 -12.95 -9.55 14.06
N ASN A 141 -11.93 -10.02 13.34
CA ASN A 141 -10.53 -9.85 13.71
C ASN A 141 -9.73 -9.30 12.52
N SER A 142 -8.83 -8.35 12.79
CA SER A 142 -7.99 -7.75 11.75
C SER A 142 -6.55 -7.51 12.21
N GLY A 143 -5.63 -7.61 11.26
CA GLY A 143 -4.22 -7.27 11.39
C GLY A 143 -3.76 -6.52 10.13
N ARG A 144 -2.79 -7.07 9.41
CA ARG A 144 -2.46 -6.58 8.06
C ARG A 144 -3.58 -6.85 7.06
N TRP A 145 -4.26 -8.00 7.23
CA TRP A 145 -5.44 -8.41 6.49
C TRP A 145 -6.61 -8.56 7.45
N ILE A 146 -7.82 -8.65 6.91
CA ILE A 146 -8.99 -9.11 7.64
C ILE A 146 -8.83 -10.62 7.85
N ASP A 147 -8.43 -11.00 9.07
CA ASP A 147 -8.34 -12.40 9.49
C ASP A 147 -9.72 -13.05 9.48
N ARG A 148 -10.74 -12.33 9.97
CA ARG A 148 -12.11 -12.84 10.11
C ARG A 148 -13.12 -11.71 10.06
N LEU A 149 -14.25 -11.94 9.39
CA LEU A 149 -15.29 -10.93 9.20
C LEU A 149 -16.69 -11.50 9.35
N GLY A 150 -17.56 -10.71 9.98
CA GLY A 150 -19.01 -10.85 9.99
C GLY A 150 -19.64 -9.45 9.94
N VAL A 151 -20.98 -9.42 9.95
CA VAL A 151 -21.77 -8.19 9.84
C VAL A 151 -22.73 -8.03 11.00
N ILE A 152 -23.06 -6.78 11.29
CA ILE A 152 -24.12 -6.37 12.22
C ILE A 152 -25.21 -5.72 11.36
N ALA A 153 -26.45 -6.13 11.57
CA ALA A 153 -27.59 -5.66 10.80
C ALA A 153 -28.69 -5.12 11.72
N ALA A 154 -29.43 -4.12 11.25
CA ALA A 154 -30.56 -3.54 11.94
C ALA A 154 -31.82 -3.61 11.07
N PRO A 155 -33.02 -3.70 11.66
CA PRO A 155 -34.26 -3.67 10.90
C PRO A 155 -34.41 -2.40 10.06
N VAL A 156 -34.84 -2.56 8.81
CA VAL A 156 -35.22 -1.43 7.96
C VAL A 156 -36.46 -0.80 8.58
N SER A 157 -36.33 0.48 8.94
CA SER A 157 -37.47 1.28 9.38
C SER A 157 -38.25 1.66 8.13
N SER A 158 -39.51 1.25 8.04
CA SER A 158 -40.41 1.80 7.02
C SER A 158 -40.49 3.31 7.25
N ARG A 159 -39.81 4.10 6.42
CA ARG A 159 -40.07 5.54 6.36
C ARG A 159 -41.54 5.66 5.99
N GLN A 160 -42.35 6.21 6.90
CA GLN A 160 -43.72 6.56 6.60
C GLN A 160 -43.71 7.53 5.41
N ASP A 161 -44.40 7.12 4.34
CA ASP A 161 -44.94 8.02 3.33
C ASP A 161 -45.86 9.01 4.07
N ASP A 162 -45.34 10.20 4.39
CA ASP A 162 -46.13 11.37 4.75
C ASP A 162 -45.61 12.55 3.91
N SER A 163 -46.08 12.62 2.66
CA SER A 163 -46.23 13.90 1.97
C SER A 163 -47.31 13.77 0.88
N ASP A 164 -48.54 14.03 1.31
CA ASP A 164 -49.62 14.51 0.46
C ASP A 164 -49.26 15.89 -0.15
N ASP A 165 -49.82 16.14 -1.32
CA ASP A 165 -50.06 17.41 -2.04
C ASP A 165 -49.15 17.81 -3.24
N ARG A 166 -49.68 17.41 -4.41
CA ARG A 166 -50.10 18.20 -5.59
C ARG A 166 -49.15 19.11 -6.41
N ASP A 167 -49.34 18.94 -7.73
CA ASP A 167 -49.05 19.80 -8.89
C ASP A 167 -47.57 20.16 -9.13
N GLY A 168 -47.01 20.07 -10.33
CA GLY A 168 -47.53 19.88 -11.67
C GLY A 168 -46.39 20.25 -12.64
N ASP A 169 -46.56 19.82 -13.89
CA ASP A 169 -45.77 20.20 -15.07
C ASP A 169 -44.56 19.31 -15.48
N ARG A 170 -44.67 18.80 -16.70
CA ARG A 170 -43.65 18.04 -17.49
C ARG A 170 -42.64 19.06 -18.10
N PRO A 171 -41.49 18.69 -18.76
CA PRO A 171 -41.18 17.40 -19.42
C PRO A 171 -39.69 16.93 -19.41
N ALA A 172 -39.45 15.68 -19.82
CA ALA A 172 -38.53 15.27 -20.91
C ALA A 172 -38.19 13.77 -20.82
N GLN A 173 -38.18 13.10 -21.97
CA GLN A 173 -37.90 11.66 -22.15
C GLN A 173 -36.42 11.30 -21.96
N PRO A 174 -36.10 10.00 -21.75
CA PRO A 174 -34.84 9.54 -21.17
C PRO A 174 -33.67 9.56 -22.15
N GLY A 175 -32.59 10.22 -21.76
CA GLY A 175 -31.27 10.07 -22.36
C GLY A 175 -30.54 8.85 -21.79
N GLN A 176 -29.86 8.13 -22.68
CA GLN A 176 -29.09 6.89 -22.52
C GLN A 176 -28.02 6.91 -21.40
N PRO A 177 -27.48 5.72 -21.01
CA PRO A 177 -26.58 5.58 -19.87
C PRO A 177 -25.28 6.33 -20.13
N THR A 178 -24.93 7.26 -19.25
CA THR A 178 -23.61 7.89 -19.23
C THR A 178 -22.60 6.96 -18.56
N GLU A 179 -21.52 6.68 -19.28
CA GLU A 179 -20.32 5.93 -18.88
C GLU A 179 -19.64 6.47 -17.58
N PRO A 180 -18.77 5.68 -16.90
CA PRO A 180 -18.32 5.97 -15.54
C PRO A 180 -17.50 7.27 -15.47
N SER A 181 -17.77 8.10 -14.46
CA SER A 181 -17.36 9.50 -14.43
C SER A 181 -15.83 9.69 -14.40
N LEU A 182 -15.41 10.63 -15.25
CA LEU A 182 -14.06 11.18 -15.43
C LEU A 182 -13.56 12.06 -14.26
N GLU A 183 -14.16 12.01 -13.06
CA GLU A 183 -14.29 13.20 -12.22
C GLU A 183 -13.38 13.35 -10.99
N ALA A 184 -12.42 12.46 -10.68
CA ALA A 184 -11.52 12.65 -9.54
C ALA A 184 -10.04 12.74 -9.96
N ILE A 185 -9.27 13.65 -9.34
CA ILE A 185 -7.82 13.71 -9.55
C ILE A 185 -7.19 12.38 -9.09
N PRO A 186 -6.36 11.71 -9.92
CA PRO A 186 -5.72 10.47 -9.55
C PRO A 186 -4.88 10.60 -8.28
N ARG A 187 -5.10 9.69 -7.32
CA ARG A 187 -4.46 9.74 -6.00
C ARG A 187 -2.94 9.68 -6.07
N ALA A 188 -2.38 8.91 -7.00
CA ALA A 188 -0.94 8.84 -7.21
C ALA A 188 -0.31 10.21 -7.53
N GLY A 189 -1.05 11.08 -8.24
CA GLY A 189 -0.61 12.46 -8.48
C GLY A 189 -0.61 13.30 -7.20
N ILE A 190 -1.64 13.16 -6.36
CA ILE A 190 -1.73 13.85 -5.06
C ILE A 190 -0.60 13.42 -4.12
N GLU A 191 -0.33 12.12 -4.00
CA GLU A 191 0.79 11.62 -3.18
C GLU A 191 2.14 12.10 -3.70
N LEU A 192 2.33 12.12 -5.02
CA LEU A 192 3.57 12.64 -5.61
C LEU A 192 3.75 14.13 -5.33
N ILE A 193 2.69 14.94 -5.38
CA ILE A 193 2.76 16.36 -4.98
C ILE A 193 3.15 16.47 -3.50
N LYS A 194 2.49 15.70 -2.61
CA LYS A 194 2.78 15.71 -1.16
C LYS A 194 4.23 15.37 -0.84
N GLU A 195 4.84 14.43 -1.58
CA GLU A 195 6.25 14.06 -1.43
C GLU A 195 7.19 15.27 -1.65
N PHE A 196 6.91 16.09 -2.67
CA PHE A 196 7.79 17.20 -3.05
C PHE A 196 7.47 18.52 -2.36
N GLU A 197 6.20 18.80 -2.05
CA GLU A 197 5.82 19.99 -1.28
C GLU A 197 6.15 19.84 0.22
N GLY A 198 6.13 18.60 0.71
CA GLY A 198 6.38 18.29 2.11
C GLY A 198 5.27 18.75 3.04
N TYR A 199 5.47 18.51 4.34
CA TYR A 199 4.49 18.80 5.39
C TYR A 199 5.19 19.50 6.56
N ALA A 200 5.54 20.78 6.35
CA ALA A 200 6.39 21.56 7.23
C ALA A 200 5.68 21.97 8.54
N GLU A 201 6.43 22.19 9.63
CA GLU A 201 5.89 22.61 10.93
C GLU A 201 4.83 21.67 11.54
N LYS A 202 5.05 20.36 11.37
CA LYS A 202 4.22 19.30 11.97
C LYS A 202 4.28 19.34 13.50
N LEU A 203 3.11 19.26 14.13
CA LEU A 203 2.94 19.15 15.58
C LEU A 203 3.03 17.69 16.04
N SER A 204 3.29 17.47 17.33
CA SER A 204 3.44 16.13 17.92
C SER A 204 2.19 15.26 17.77
N ASP A 205 1.01 15.87 17.67
CA ASP A 205 -0.28 15.19 17.47
C ASP A 205 -0.62 14.94 15.98
N GLY A 206 0.29 15.26 15.06
CA GLY A 206 0.11 15.04 13.63
C GLY A 206 -0.62 16.14 12.88
N ARG A 207 -1.07 17.21 13.55
CA ARG A 207 -1.54 18.45 12.90
C ARG A 207 -0.36 19.25 12.35
N VAL A 208 -0.68 20.33 11.64
CA VAL A 208 0.31 21.26 11.09
C VAL A 208 -0.07 22.70 11.38
N LYS A 209 0.93 23.53 11.69
CA LYS A 209 0.76 24.97 11.85
C LYS A 209 1.23 25.74 10.62
N ALA A 210 0.68 26.93 10.39
CA ALA A 210 1.15 27.83 9.35
C ALA A 210 2.63 28.20 9.54
N TYR A 211 3.32 28.42 8.43
CA TYR A 211 4.73 28.76 8.35
C TYR A 211 4.98 29.87 7.32
N LYS A 212 6.15 30.50 7.43
CA LYS A 212 6.60 31.55 6.52
C LYS A 212 7.02 30.96 5.17
N ASP A 213 6.56 31.54 4.07
CA ASP A 213 7.00 31.12 2.74
C ASP A 213 8.54 31.30 2.60
N PRO A 214 9.27 30.35 1.96
CA PRO A 214 10.72 30.44 1.85
C PRO A 214 11.26 31.68 1.13
N LEU A 215 10.48 32.26 0.21
CA LEU A 215 10.86 33.44 -0.58
C LEU A 215 10.23 34.72 -0.06
N ARG A 216 8.96 34.67 0.36
CA ARG A 216 8.13 35.85 0.69
C ARG A 216 7.83 36.00 2.18
N GLY A 217 8.30 35.09 3.02
CA GLY A 217 8.11 35.17 4.46
C GLY A 217 6.62 35.14 4.85
N TRP A 218 6.26 35.93 5.87
CA TRP A 218 4.86 36.04 6.36
C TRP A 218 3.96 36.92 5.49
N GLU A 219 4.46 37.53 4.41
CA GLU A 219 3.60 38.18 3.42
C GLU A 219 2.73 37.15 2.68
N VAL A 220 3.21 35.89 2.60
CA VAL A 220 2.49 34.74 2.06
C VAL A 220 2.56 33.58 3.07
N PRO A 221 1.73 33.60 4.13
CA PRO A 221 1.66 32.47 5.06
C PRO A 221 1.24 31.21 4.30
N THR A 222 1.92 30.09 4.60
CA THR A 222 1.69 28.80 3.95
C THR A 222 1.42 27.73 5.00
N ILE A 223 0.58 26.74 4.69
CA ILE A 223 0.25 25.64 5.60
C ILE A 223 0.04 24.33 4.85
N GLY A 224 0.34 23.20 5.49
CA GLY A 224 0.15 21.88 4.90
C GLY A 224 1.04 21.64 3.69
N TYR A 225 0.46 21.20 2.58
CA TYR A 225 1.16 20.93 1.31
C TYR A 225 1.10 22.16 0.38
N GLY A 226 1.55 23.32 0.85
CA GLY A 226 1.63 24.53 0.03
C GLY A 226 0.35 25.39 -0.04
N THR A 227 -0.63 25.20 0.86
CA THR A 227 -1.85 26.01 0.88
C THR A 227 -1.55 27.44 1.37
N THR A 228 -1.94 28.46 0.60
CA THR A 228 -1.83 29.89 0.98
C THR A 228 -3.19 30.60 1.08
N ARG A 229 -4.23 29.98 0.51
CA ARG A 229 -5.64 30.37 0.64
C ARG A 229 -6.49 29.12 0.77
N TYR A 230 -7.44 29.15 1.69
CA TYR A 230 -8.40 28.08 1.91
C TYR A 230 -9.47 28.04 0.81
N PRO A 231 -10.23 26.93 0.68
CA PRO A 231 -11.31 26.80 -0.29
C PRO A 231 -12.39 27.89 -0.20
N ASP A 232 -12.62 28.43 1.00
CA ASP A 232 -13.55 29.55 1.24
C ASP A 232 -12.98 30.92 0.86
N GLY A 233 -11.77 30.98 0.31
CA GLY A 233 -11.11 32.20 -0.15
C GLY A 233 -10.31 32.94 0.92
N ARG A 234 -10.42 32.57 2.20
CA ARG A 234 -9.64 33.17 3.28
C ARG A 234 -8.15 32.89 3.08
N LYS A 235 -7.31 33.89 3.35
CA LYS A 235 -5.85 33.71 3.38
C LYS A 235 -5.47 32.95 4.65
N VAL A 236 -4.46 32.10 4.54
CA VAL A 236 -3.80 31.50 5.70
C VAL A 236 -3.20 32.62 6.56
N GLN A 237 -3.27 32.46 7.87
CA GLN A 237 -2.79 33.41 8.86
C GLN A 237 -1.76 32.77 9.79
N GLN A 238 -0.91 33.59 10.39
CA GLN A 238 0.02 33.12 11.41
C GLN A 238 -0.75 32.59 12.62
N GLY A 239 -0.42 31.37 13.04
CA GLY A 239 -1.10 30.67 14.14
C GLY A 239 -2.19 29.71 13.71
N ASP A 240 -2.58 29.68 12.43
CA ASP A 240 -3.51 28.67 11.92
C ASP A 240 -2.94 27.26 12.14
N ILE A 241 -3.81 26.35 12.60
CA ILE A 241 -3.50 24.93 12.78
C ILE A 241 -4.58 24.11 12.10
N ILE A 242 -4.16 23.17 11.25
CA ILE A 242 -5.08 22.27 10.53
C ILE A 242 -4.65 20.82 10.68
N THR A 243 -5.60 19.91 10.50
CA THR A 243 -5.33 18.47 10.48
C THR A 243 -4.65 18.04 9.18
N LYS A 244 -4.03 16.85 9.19
CA LYS A 244 -3.48 16.22 7.97
C LYS A 244 -4.54 16.02 6.89
N ARG A 245 -5.76 15.66 7.28
CA ARG A 245 -6.90 15.51 6.35
C ARG A 245 -7.28 16.84 5.71
N GLN A 246 -7.45 17.90 6.50
CA GLN A 246 -7.75 19.24 5.97
C GLN A 246 -6.67 19.73 5.01
N ALA A 247 -5.39 19.55 5.35
CA ALA A 247 -4.29 19.92 4.45
C ALA A 247 -4.34 19.18 3.10
N GLU A 248 -4.75 17.92 3.11
CA GLU A 248 -4.92 17.12 1.90
C GLU A 248 -6.15 17.54 1.09
N ASP A 249 -7.28 17.80 1.76
CA ASP A 249 -8.50 18.31 1.13
C ASP A 249 -8.23 19.68 0.46
N TYR A 250 -7.43 20.55 1.11
CA TYR A 250 -7.05 21.85 0.56
C TYR A 250 -6.10 21.72 -0.63
N LEU A 251 -5.18 20.76 -0.60
CA LEU A 251 -4.34 20.44 -1.75
C LEU A 251 -5.19 19.97 -2.94
N ILE A 252 -6.08 18.99 -2.73
CA ILE A 252 -6.96 18.47 -3.77
C ILE A 252 -7.80 19.60 -4.36
N HIS A 253 -8.47 20.39 -3.51
CA HIS A 253 -9.26 21.52 -3.94
C HIS A 253 -8.46 22.52 -4.78
N HIS A 254 -7.22 22.82 -4.39
CA HIS A 254 -6.34 23.69 -5.16
C HIS A 254 -6.05 23.11 -6.55
N VAL A 255 -5.60 21.86 -6.63
CA VAL A 255 -5.28 21.19 -7.90
C VAL A 255 -6.52 21.13 -8.80
N GLU A 256 -7.71 20.84 -8.25
CA GLU A 256 -8.96 20.83 -9.02
C GLU A 256 -9.26 22.19 -9.62
N ARG A 257 -9.15 23.24 -8.81
CA ARG A 257 -9.46 24.61 -9.22
C ARG A 257 -8.46 25.16 -10.23
N THR A 258 -7.18 24.83 -10.11
CA THR A 258 -6.11 25.45 -10.91
C THR A 258 -5.66 24.63 -12.10
N CYS A 259 -5.73 23.30 -12.03
CA CYS A 259 -5.16 22.41 -13.04
C CYS A 259 -6.21 21.73 -13.91
N ARG A 260 -7.31 21.23 -13.32
CA ARG A 260 -8.29 20.36 -13.99
C ARG A 260 -8.76 20.91 -15.34
N GLY A 261 -9.28 22.14 -15.35
CA GLY A 261 -9.85 22.73 -16.55
C GLY A 261 -8.89 22.92 -17.72
N ALA A 262 -7.58 22.96 -17.48
CA ALA A 262 -6.56 23.02 -18.53
C ALA A 262 -6.10 21.63 -18.97
N LEU A 263 -5.88 20.72 -18.02
CA LEU A 263 -5.32 19.39 -18.28
C LEU A 263 -6.32 18.45 -18.96
N GLU A 264 -7.59 18.48 -18.55
CA GLU A 264 -8.61 17.60 -19.13
C GLU A 264 -8.98 17.97 -20.58
N LYS A 265 -8.54 19.14 -21.06
CA LYS A 265 -8.67 19.57 -22.46
C LYS A 265 -7.52 19.09 -23.36
N ILE A 266 -6.52 18.41 -22.80
CA ILE A 266 -5.45 17.82 -23.61
C ILE A 266 -6.08 16.75 -24.53
N PRO A 267 -5.87 16.79 -25.86
CA PRO A 267 -6.55 15.88 -26.80
C PRO A 267 -6.38 14.39 -26.50
N THR A 268 -5.24 14.00 -25.93
CA THR A 268 -4.91 12.62 -25.55
C THR A 268 -5.28 12.28 -24.11
N TRP A 269 -5.87 13.19 -23.34
CA TRP A 269 -6.16 13.00 -21.91
C TRP A 269 -6.97 11.74 -21.62
N ALA A 270 -8.01 11.49 -22.41
CA ALA A 270 -8.86 10.30 -22.27
C ALA A 270 -8.07 8.99 -22.47
N ARG A 271 -7.00 9.01 -23.26
CA ARG A 271 -6.12 7.86 -23.51
C ARG A 271 -5.08 7.66 -22.41
N MET A 272 -4.78 8.70 -21.64
CA MET A 272 -3.87 8.60 -20.51
C MET A 272 -4.48 7.74 -19.41
N ASN A 273 -3.67 6.86 -18.82
CA ASN A 273 -4.04 6.09 -17.64
C ASN A 273 -4.00 6.96 -16.36
N SER A 274 -4.45 6.42 -15.23
CA SER A 274 -4.52 7.16 -13.96
C SER A 274 -3.15 7.67 -13.48
N ASN A 275 -2.08 6.90 -13.65
CA ASN A 275 -0.73 7.30 -13.28
C ASN A 275 -0.20 8.41 -14.20
N GLN A 276 -0.44 8.32 -15.51
CA GLN A 276 -0.09 9.36 -16.48
C GLN A 276 -0.80 10.68 -16.19
N ARG A 277 -2.12 10.63 -15.94
CA ARG A 277 -2.90 11.80 -15.52
C ARG A 277 -2.37 12.37 -14.20
N GLY A 278 -2.04 11.51 -13.22
CA GLY A 278 -1.45 11.90 -11.94
C GLY A 278 -0.10 12.62 -12.09
N ALA A 279 0.78 12.11 -12.95
CA ALA A 279 2.06 12.76 -13.27
C ALA A 279 1.87 14.13 -13.92
N MET A 280 0.90 14.28 -14.85
CA MET A 280 0.57 15.58 -15.44
C MET A 280 0.02 16.57 -14.41
N TYR A 281 -0.82 16.13 -13.48
CA TYR A 281 -1.29 16.97 -12.38
C TYR A 281 -0.15 17.46 -11.48
N SER A 282 0.80 16.57 -11.13
CA SER A 282 1.98 16.95 -10.32
C SER A 282 2.89 17.95 -11.05
N PHE A 283 3.11 17.73 -12.35
CA PHE A 283 3.88 18.65 -13.20
C PHE A 283 3.21 20.02 -13.29
N ALA A 284 1.89 20.05 -13.53
CA ALA A 284 1.09 21.28 -13.62
C ALA A 284 1.03 22.05 -12.31
N TYR A 285 0.96 21.36 -11.17
CA TYR A 285 0.99 22.00 -9.86
C TYR A 285 2.31 22.76 -9.66
N ASN A 286 3.43 22.20 -10.12
CA ASN A 286 4.75 22.80 -9.93
C ASN A 286 5.06 23.95 -10.90
N LEU A 287 4.69 23.82 -12.17
CA LEU A 287 5.12 24.72 -13.25
C LEU A 287 3.98 25.59 -13.81
N GLY A 288 2.75 25.36 -13.34
CA GLY A 288 1.54 26.01 -13.83
C GLY A 288 0.76 25.13 -14.82
N SER A 289 -0.56 25.31 -14.84
CA SER A 289 -1.48 24.51 -15.64
C SER A 289 -1.49 24.87 -17.14
N GLY A 290 -0.93 26.02 -17.51
CA GLY A 290 -0.79 26.48 -18.90
C GLY A 290 0.38 25.86 -19.68
N PHE A 291 0.93 24.73 -19.23
CA PHE A 291 2.10 24.12 -19.89
C PHE A 291 1.75 23.55 -21.26
N TYR A 292 0.55 23.00 -21.46
CA TYR A 292 0.22 22.32 -22.71
C TYR A 292 0.12 23.33 -23.87
N ARG A 293 0.98 23.17 -24.89
CA ARG A 293 1.20 24.13 -25.98
C ARG A 293 1.67 25.52 -25.52
N GLY A 294 2.11 25.66 -24.28
CA GLY A 294 2.75 26.87 -23.77
C GLY A 294 4.16 27.03 -24.33
N SER A 295 4.62 28.27 -24.45
CA SER A 295 6.00 28.57 -24.83
C SER A 295 6.99 27.97 -23.82
N ASN A 296 8.08 27.36 -24.31
CA ASN A 296 9.07 26.60 -23.53
C ASN A 296 8.60 25.24 -22.98
N PHE A 297 7.37 24.83 -23.28
CA PHE A 297 6.80 23.55 -22.85
C PHE A 297 6.70 22.51 -23.98
N GLU A 298 7.45 22.69 -25.07
CA GLU A 298 7.34 21.89 -26.30
C GLU A 298 7.66 20.42 -26.04
N SER A 299 8.62 20.11 -25.16
CA SER A 299 8.97 18.72 -24.86
C SER A 299 7.89 17.95 -24.09
N ILE A 300 7.22 18.58 -23.13
CA ILE A 300 6.12 17.93 -22.40
C ILE A 300 4.84 17.93 -23.23
N THR A 301 4.59 18.97 -24.02
CA THR A 301 3.53 18.94 -25.04
C THR A 301 3.72 17.75 -25.98
N ARG A 302 4.96 17.46 -26.40
CA ARG A 302 5.27 16.26 -27.20
C ARG A 302 5.02 14.96 -26.44
N VAL A 303 5.26 14.91 -25.12
CA VAL A 303 4.87 13.74 -24.29
C VAL A 303 3.37 13.53 -24.35
N CYS A 304 2.57 14.59 -24.19
CA CYS A 304 1.12 14.51 -24.30
C CYS A 304 0.68 14.06 -25.70
N ASP A 305 1.29 14.59 -26.76
CA ASP A 305 0.86 14.38 -28.16
C ASP A 305 1.40 13.09 -28.80
N SER A 306 2.31 12.35 -28.15
CA SER A 306 2.93 11.12 -28.67
C SER A 306 2.57 9.87 -27.86
N PRO A 307 1.31 9.42 -27.86
CA PRO A 307 0.90 8.21 -27.14
C PRO A 307 1.63 6.94 -27.59
N GLU A 308 2.08 6.88 -28.84
CA GLU A 308 2.93 5.82 -29.39
C GLU A 308 4.30 5.71 -28.70
N ARG A 309 4.72 6.74 -27.95
CA ARG A 309 6.00 6.80 -27.24
C ARG A 309 5.86 6.73 -25.71
N TRP A 310 4.67 6.53 -25.18
CA TRP A 310 4.45 6.46 -23.72
C TRP A 310 5.15 5.27 -23.04
N GLN A 311 5.51 4.23 -23.81
CA GLN A 311 6.31 3.09 -23.33
C GLN A 311 7.83 3.32 -23.43
N ASP A 312 8.28 4.41 -24.05
CA ASP A 312 9.70 4.75 -24.14
C ASP A 312 10.13 5.51 -22.88
N HIS A 313 10.40 4.76 -21.80
CA HIS A 313 10.70 5.33 -20.48
C HIS A 313 11.89 6.28 -20.51
N ARG A 314 12.90 5.96 -21.32
CA ARG A 314 14.09 6.79 -21.48
C ARG A 314 13.75 8.11 -22.16
N TRP A 315 12.94 8.07 -23.21
CA TRP A 315 12.53 9.28 -23.92
C TRP A 315 11.63 10.17 -23.08
N ILE A 316 10.68 9.58 -22.34
CA ILE A 316 9.80 10.28 -21.40
C ILE A 316 10.62 10.99 -20.32
N ALA A 317 11.51 10.27 -19.62
CA ALA A 317 12.37 10.86 -18.59
C ALA A 317 13.23 12.01 -19.15
N ALA A 318 13.75 11.86 -20.37
CA ALA A 318 14.51 12.91 -21.04
C ALA A 318 13.67 14.16 -21.38
N GLN A 319 12.34 14.05 -21.53
CA GLN A 319 11.48 15.22 -21.71
C GLN A 319 11.19 15.92 -20.38
N PHE A 320 10.83 15.17 -19.33
CA PHE A 320 10.55 15.74 -18.00
C PHE A 320 11.76 16.45 -17.39
N VAL A 321 12.96 15.86 -17.48
CA VAL A 321 14.18 16.40 -16.85
C VAL A 321 14.65 17.73 -17.46
N LYS A 322 14.09 18.16 -18.60
CA LYS A 322 14.35 19.50 -19.15
C LYS A 322 13.84 20.62 -18.22
N TYR A 323 12.80 20.36 -17.43
CA TYR A 323 12.19 21.33 -16.52
C TYR A 323 12.79 21.23 -15.11
N ARG A 324 14.13 21.34 -15.06
CA ARG A 324 14.92 21.27 -13.83
C ARG A 324 15.63 22.57 -13.45
N ASN A 325 15.52 23.60 -14.27
CA ASN A 325 16.20 24.89 -14.08
C ASN A 325 17.75 24.76 -13.90
N PRO A 326 18.49 24.40 -14.98
CA PRO A 326 19.92 24.13 -14.88
C PRO A 326 20.75 25.29 -14.35
N GLY A 327 21.75 25.00 -13.52
CA GLY A 327 22.66 26.00 -12.93
C GLY A 327 22.11 26.71 -11.70
N THR A 328 20.93 26.32 -11.20
CA THR A 328 20.32 26.91 -10.00
C THR A 328 20.46 26.00 -8.79
N SER A 329 20.35 26.57 -7.58
CA SER A 329 20.41 25.82 -6.31
C SER A 329 19.29 24.78 -6.15
N VAL A 330 18.20 24.90 -6.91
CA VAL A 330 17.05 23.98 -6.88
C VAL A 330 17.15 22.86 -7.92
N GLU A 331 18.17 22.87 -8.79
CA GLU A 331 18.27 21.95 -9.93
C GLU A 331 18.19 20.48 -9.51
N ALA A 332 18.93 20.10 -8.47
CA ALA A 332 18.96 18.71 -8.00
C ALA A 332 17.58 18.24 -7.49
N GLY A 333 16.85 19.12 -6.79
CA GLY A 333 15.50 18.82 -6.29
C GLY A 333 14.49 18.72 -7.43
N LEU A 334 14.50 19.68 -8.36
CA LEU A 334 13.63 19.64 -9.53
C LEU A 334 13.94 18.44 -10.43
N ARG A 335 15.22 18.10 -10.64
CA ARG A 335 15.60 16.89 -11.37
C ARG A 335 15.02 15.63 -10.73
N ARG A 336 15.05 15.51 -9.39
CA ARG A 336 14.45 14.38 -8.67
C ARG A 336 12.94 14.31 -8.89
N ARG A 337 12.25 15.46 -8.76
CA ARG A 337 10.82 15.58 -9.02
C ARG A 337 10.43 15.18 -10.43
N ARG A 338 11.13 15.70 -11.43
CA ARG A 338 10.90 15.38 -12.84
C ARG A 338 11.10 13.89 -13.15
N LEU A 339 12.08 13.24 -12.51
CA LEU A 339 12.28 11.79 -12.66
C LEU A 339 11.16 10.98 -12.01
N ALA A 340 10.68 11.38 -10.83
CA ALA A 340 9.58 10.70 -10.16
C ALA A 340 8.24 10.87 -10.90
N GLU A 341 7.98 12.04 -11.47
CA GLU A 341 6.84 12.28 -12.37
C GLU A 341 6.93 11.45 -13.66
N ALA A 342 8.12 11.38 -14.27
CA ALA A 342 8.36 10.53 -15.44
C ALA A 342 8.15 9.03 -15.12
N ASP A 343 8.65 8.58 -13.97
CA ASP A 343 8.46 7.20 -13.49
C ASP A 343 6.97 6.91 -13.31
N LEU A 344 6.24 7.77 -12.60
CA LEU A 344 4.79 7.65 -12.45
C LEU A 344 4.10 7.63 -13.82
N PHE A 345 4.48 8.49 -14.76
CA PHE A 345 3.90 8.50 -16.11
C PHE A 345 4.12 7.19 -16.89
N CYS A 346 5.27 6.55 -16.68
CA CYS A 346 5.61 5.29 -17.34
C CYS A 346 5.00 4.05 -16.68
N ARG A 347 4.48 4.15 -15.45
CA ARG A 347 3.83 3.02 -14.78
C ARG A 347 2.55 2.65 -15.53
N SER A 348 2.50 1.40 -16.00
CA SER A 348 1.26 0.80 -16.45
C SER A 348 0.26 0.75 -15.29
N VAL A 349 -1.03 0.85 -15.62
CA VAL A 349 -2.08 0.43 -14.69
C VAL A 349 -2.11 -1.09 -14.83
N THR A 350 -1.35 -1.80 -14.00
CA THR A 350 -1.38 -3.27 -14.01
C THR A 350 -2.74 -3.74 -13.54
N SER A 351 -3.59 -4.16 -14.48
CA SER A 351 -4.39 -5.37 -14.30
C SER A 351 -3.44 -6.57 -14.26
N SER A 352 -3.73 -7.55 -13.39
CA SER A 352 -3.09 -8.88 -13.26
C SER A 352 -1.70 -9.03 -12.59
N THR A 353 -1.73 -9.76 -11.46
CA THR A 353 -0.82 -10.83 -10.98
C THR A 353 0.57 -11.03 -11.63
N PRO A 354 1.65 -11.08 -10.81
CA PRO A 354 2.82 -11.90 -11.12
C PRO A 354 2.50 -13.38 -10.90
N ASN A 355 2.56 -14.15 -11.99
CA ASN A 355 2.44 -15.60 -12.05
C ASN A 355 3.64 -16.28 -11.36
N TRP A 356 3.37 -17.16 -10.39
CA TRP A 356 4.38 -18.00 -9.72
C TRP A 356 3.90 -19.47 -9.61
N GLU A 357 3.14 -19.92 -10.60
CA GLU A 357 2.89 -21.35 -10.80
C GLU A 357 3.40 -21.69 -12.19
N ASP A 358 4.63 -22.21 -12.24
CA ASP A 358 5.16 -23.17 -13.23
C ASP A 358 6.68 -23.29 -13.05
N ASP A 359 7.12 -23.90 -11.94
CA ASP A 359 8.35 -24.70 -11.90
C ASP A 359 8.31 -25.64 -10.69
N HIS A 360 7.46 -26.66 -10.79
CA HIS A 360 7.56 -27.87 -9.97
C HIS A 360 7.94 -29.04 -10.89
N GLY A 361 9.13 -28.94 -11.46
CA GLY A 361 9.86 -30.09 -11.98
C GLY A 361 10.57 -30.82 -10.84
N GLU A 362 10.24 -32.09 -10.69
CA GLU A 362 10.85 -33.13 -9.85
C GLU A 362 12.25 -32.84 -9.28
N ALA A 363 12.36 -32.91 -7.95
CA ALA A 363 13.55 -33.40 -7.27
C ALA A 363 13.12 -34.02 -5.92
N ASP A 364 13.24 -35.33 -5.86
CA ASP A 364 13.00 -36.18 -4.71
C ASP A 364 13.87 -35.85 -3.48
N GLU A 365 13.29 -36.19 -2.32
CA GLU A 365 13.92 -36.65 -1.09
C GLU A 365 15.11 -35.84 -0.51
N ALA A 366 14.82 -34.89 0.40
CA ALA A 366 15.38 -34.86 1.78
C ALA A 366 14.99 -33.60 2.60
N SER A 367 14.53 -33.86 3.83
CA SER A 367 14.42 -32.98 5.01
C SER A 367 13.10 -32.23 5.27
N ASP A 368 12.30 -32.88 6.11
CA ASP A 368 11.15 -32.39 6.85
C ASP A 368 11.44 -31.10 7.66
N ARG A 369 10.60 -30.06 7.43
CA ARG A 369 9.99 -29.08 8.36
C ARG A 369 9.84 -27.70 7.73
N LYS A 370 8.68 -27.06 7.95
CA LYS A 370 8.33 -25.74 7.37
C LYS A 370 9.21 -24.62 7.96
N PRO A 371 9.56 -23.57 7.19
CA PRO A 371 10.46 -22.48 7.63
C PRO A 371 10.05 -21.75 8.93
N GLU A 372 8.75 -21.72 9.22
CA GLU A 372 8.15 -21.07 10.39
C GLU A 372 8.43 -21.77 11.73
N GLU A 373 8.57 -23.09 11.70
CA GLU A 373 8.92 -23.90 12.88
C GLU A 373 10.40 -23.77 13.23
N ARG A 374 11.26 -23.61 12.20
CA ARG A 374 12.71 -23.37 12.38
C ARG A 374 12.95 -22.04 13.10
N LEU A 375 12.32 -20.96 12.66
CA LEU A 375 12.45 -19.61 13.25
C LEU A 375 12.05 -19.56 14.72
N THR A 376 11.05 -20.34 15.12
CA THR A 376 10.56 -20.40 16.51
C THR A 376 11.53 -21.14 17.43
N GLN A 377 12.16 -22.21 16.95
CA GLN A 377 13.18 -22.96 17.68
C GLN A 377 14.49 -22.16 17.80
N ILE A 378 14.90 -21.48 16.73
CA ILE A 378 16.10 -20.62 16.69
C ILE A 378 15.99 -19.46 17.70
N GLY A 379 14.82 -18.83 17.82
CA GLY A 379 14.60 -17.79 18.82
C GLY A 379 14.74 -18.28 20.27
N ARG A 380 14.46 -19.57 20.54
CA ARG A 380 14.69 -20.20 21.85
C ARG A 380 16.15 -20.59 22.06
N ASP A 381 16.82 -21.08 21.02
CA ASP A 381 18.22 -21.53 21.10
C ASP A 381 19.20 -20.34 21.18
N ALA A 382 18.85 -19.20 20.58
CA ALA A 382 19.65 -17.97 20.61
C ALA A 382 19.75 -17.33 22.00
N ALA A 383 18.78 -17.58 22.88
CA ALA A 383 18.78 -17.04 24.24
C ALA A 383 19.90 -17.64 25.14
N ASN A 384 20.48 -18.78 24.76
CA ASN A 384 21.43 -19.55 25.60
C ASN A 384 22.84 -19.72 24.99
N LYS A 385 23.10 -19.26 23.75
CA LYS A 385 24.40 -19.42 23.06
C LYS A 385 25.06 -18.08 22.78
N GLN A 386 26.40 -17.99 22.93
CA GLN A 386 27.16 -16.80 22.54
C GLN A 386 27.52 -16.84 21.05
N PRO A 387 27.40 -15.72 20.31
CA PRO A 387 27.77 -15.68 18.90
C PRO A 387 29.28 -15.88 18.70
N VAL A 388 29.65 -16.66 17.68
CA VAL A 388 31.07 -16.95 17.38
C VAL A 388 31.78 -15.76 16.72
N GLY A 389 31.02 -14.91 16.02
CA GLY A 389 31.52 -13.74 15.32
C GLY A 389 32.56 -14.10 14.26
N ALA A 390 33.68 -13.35 14.23
CA ALA A 390 34.77 -13.57 13.29
C ALA A 390 35.45 -14.95 13.41
N ARG A 391 35.16 -15.73 14.46
CA ARG A 391 35.67 -17.10 14.66
C ARG A 391 34.86 -18.17 13.93
N LEU A 392 33.86 -17.78 13.13
CA LEU A 392 33.07 -18.71 12.32
C LEU A 392 33.97 -19.59 11.45
N THR A 393 33.81 -20.91 11.52
CA THR A 393 34.46 -21.86 10.62
C THR A 393 33.44 -22.68 9.85
N LYS A 394 33.87 -23.30 8.74
CA LYS A 394 32.97 -24.03 7.84
C LYS A 394 32.44 -25.34 8.44
N GLU A 395 33.16 -25.89 9.42
CA GLU A 395 32.85 -27.14 10.15
C GLU A 395 31.79 -26.95 11.23
N MET A 396 31.47 -25.70 11.60
CA MET A 396 30.49 -25.42 12.65
C MET A 396 29.07 -25.88 12.26
N ALA A 397 28.27 -26.24 13.27
CA ALA A 397 26.89 -26.68 13.08
C ALA A 397 25.99 -25.54 12.58
N PHE A 398 24.90 -25.86 11.87
CA PHE A 398 24.00 -24.84 11.31
C PHE A 398 23.29 -23.98 12.36
N ASP A 399 23.09 -24.49 13.57
CA ASP A 399 22.55 -23.74 14.71
C ASP A 399 23.58 -22.82 15.39
N THR A 400 24.80 -22.71 14.84
CA THR A 400 25.83 -21.80 15.33
C THR A 400 25.46 -20.35 14.99
N LEU A 401 25.40 -19.49 16.01
CA LEU A 401 25.16 -18.06 15.86
C LEU A 401 26.39 -17.35 15.29
N ILE A 402 26.27 -16.77 14.10
CA ILE A 402 27.27 -15.85 13.52
C ILE A 402 27.19 -14.51 14.25
N THR A 403 25.98 -13.95 14.38
CA THR A 403 25.62 -12.77 15.18
C THR A 403 24.53 -13.16 16.17
N PRO A 404 24.14 -12.30 17.14
CA PRO A 404 23.15 -12.68 18.16
C PRO A 404 21.81 -13.20 17.62
N HIS A 405 21.44 -12.86 16.37
CA HIS A 405 20.15 -13.25 15.78
C HIS A 405 20.27 -13.91 14.40
N ILE A 406 21.48 -14.23 13.94
CA ILE A 406 21.69 -14.85 12.63
C ILE A 406 22.61 -16.04 12.79
N THR A 407 22.13 -17.20 12.37
CA THR A 407 22.84 -18.48 12.40
C THR A 407 23.57 -18.76 11.09
N TYR A 408 24.54 -19.66 11.14
CA TYR A 408 25.17 -20.20 9.94
C TYR A 408 24.15 -20.87 9.01
N GLY A 409 23.21 -21.61 9.59
CA GLY A 409 22.12 -22.25 8.86
C GLY A 409 21.31 -21.27 8.03
N GLU A 410 21.04 -20.06 8.51
CA GLU A 410 20.27 -19.09 7.73
C GLU A 410 20.99 -18.61 6.47
N ILE A 411 22.31 -18.41 6.51
CA ILE A 411 23.10 -18.05 5.32
C ILE A 411 23.23 -19.24 4.36
N ALA A 412 23.32 -20.46 4.90
CA ALA A 412 23.36 -21.70 4.13
C ALA A 412 21.96 -22.25 3.78
N LEU A 413 20.88 -21.54 4.11
CA LEU A 413 19.48 -22.02 4.04
C LEU A 413 19.25 -23.42 4.64
N TYR A 414 20.05 -23.82 5.63
CA TYR A 414 20.06 -25.14 6.27
C TYR A 414 20.26 -26.30 5.29
N GLN A 415 20.94 -26.04 4.18
CA GLN A 415 21.24 -27.03 3.14
C GLN A 415 22.71 -27.41 3.21
N GLU A 416 23.00 -28.69 3.40
CA GLU A 416 24.38 -29.20 3.49
C GLU A 416 25.19 -28.88 2.22
N GLU A 417 24.55 -28.94 1.05
CA GLU A 417 25.16 -28.53 -0.22
C GLU A 417 25.63 -27.06 -0.24
N ARG A 418 25.00 -26.19 0.57
CA ARG A 418 25.37 -24.77 0.73
C ARG A 418 26.32 -24.52 1.89
N ARG A 419 26.92 -25.55 2.49
CA ARG A 419 27.99 -25.37 3.48
C ARG A 419 29.18 -24.66 2.84
N PHE A 420 29.76 -23.69 3.56
CA PHE A 420 30.99 -23.03 3.13
C PHE A 420 32.10 -24.08 2.92
N ARG A 421 32.87 -23.91 1.85
CA ARG A 421 34.01 -24.76 1.47
C ARG A 421 35.34 -24.14 1.91
N HIS A 422 35.38 -22.82 2.11
CA HIS A 422 36.59 -22.05 2.40
C HIS A 422 36.39 -21.03 3.53
N GLY A 423 37.47 -20.76 4.29
CA GLY A 423 37.44 -19.81 5.41
C GLY A 423 37.10 -18.37 5.01
N TYR A 424 37.49 -17.93 3.81
CA TYR A 424 37.14 -16.60 3.32
C TYR A 424 35.62 -16.43 3.12
N GLN A 425 34.87 -17.51 2.90
CA GLN A 425 33.40 -17.46 2.79
C GLN A 425 32.78 -17.20 4.17
N CYS A 426 33.33 -17.82 5.23
CA CYS A 426 32.95 -17.55 6.61
C CYS A 426 33.20 -16.07 6.98
N GLN A 427 34.36 -15.53 6.59
CA GLN A 427 34.70 -14.12 6.84
C GLN A 427 33.73 -13.16 6.12
N THR A 428 33.46 -13.39 4.84
CA THR A 428 32.48 -12.57 4.09
C THR A 428 31.07 -12.67 4.68
N ALA A 429 30.64 -13.87 5.05
CA ALA A 429 29.33 -14.09 5.67
C ALA A 429 29.20 -13.33 7.00
N TYR A 430 30.24 -13.37 7.84
CA TYR A 430 30.28 -12.60 9.09
C TYR A 430 30.10 -11.10 8.84
N GLU A 431 30.81 -10.53 7.86
CA GLU A 431 30.70 -9.10 7.53
C GLU A 431 29.31 -8.70 7.04
N LEU A 432 28.69 -9.51 6.16
CA LEU A 432 27.30 -9.30 5.73
C LEU A 432 26.34 -9.38 6.93
N CYS A 433 26.50 -10.39 7.80
CA CYS A 433 25.64 -10.56 8.97
C CYS A 433 25.76 -9.41 9.97
N LEU A 434 26.94 -8.80 10.14
CA LEU A 434 27.11 -7.60 10.97
C LEU A 434 26.25 -6.44 10.47
N PHE A 435 26.12 -6.26 9.16
CA PHE A 435 25.25 -5.24 8.61
C PHE A 435 23.78 -5.61 8.73
N LEU A 436 23.41 -6.87 8.48
CA LEU A 436 22.04 -7.35 8.70
C LEU A 436 21.59 -7.17 10.16
N GLU A 437 22.49 -7.35 11.13
CA GLU A 437 22.24 -7.09 12.56
C GLU A 437 21.89 -5.61 12.81
N LYS A 438 22.66 -4.69 12.19
CA LYS A 438 22.38 -3.24 12.26
C LYS A 438 21.05 -2.89 11.59
N CYS A 439 20.76 -3.48 10.43
CA CYS A 439 19.52 -3.29 9.70
C CYS A 439 18.31 -3.74 10.54
N ARG A 440 18.37 -4.96 11.09
CA ARG A 440 17.34 -5.49 11.98
C ARG A 440 17.13 -4.59 13.20
N ALA A 441 18.21 -4.16 13.85
CA ALA A 441 18.13 -3.27 15.01
C ALA A 441 17.47 -1.91 14.67
N HIS A 442 17.82 -1.33 13.51
CA HIS A 442 17.20 -0.09 13.02
C HIS A 442 15.67 -0.22 12.90
N PHE A 443 15.20 -1.35 12.38
CA PHE A 443 13.77 -1.63 12.23
C PHE A 443 13.12 -2.28 13.47
N GLY A 444 13.63 -1.95 14.66
CA GLY A 444 13.03 -2.32 15.93
C GLY A 444 13.25 -3.78 16.33
N GLY A 445 14.30 -4.43 15.83
CA GLY A 445 14.63 -5.81 16.18
C GLY A 445 13.67 -6.86 15.61
N LYS A 446 12.82 -6.48 14.65
CA LYS A 446 11.84 -7.38 14.00
C LYS A 446 12.53 -8.57 13.31
N PRO A 447 11.85 -9.72 13.13
CA PRO A 447 12.46 -10.90 12.53
C PRO A 447 13.02 -10.62 11.13
N LEU A 448 14.32 -10.83 10.94
CA LEU A 448 14.99 -10.77 9.64
C LEU A 448 14.92 -12.15 8.99
N VAL A 449 14.58 -12.21 7.70
CA VAL A 449 14.47 -13.47 6.96
C VAL A 449 15.42 -13.44 5.78
N ILE A 450 16.40 -14.34 5.77
CA ILE A 450 17.31 -14.56 4.64
C ILE A 450 16.62 -15.51 3.65
N THR A 451 16.45 -15.06 2.41
CA THR A 451 15.85 -15.84 1.33
C THR A 451 16.90 -16.48 0.42
N SER A 452 18.11 -15.93 0.38
CA SER A 452 19.24 -16.52 -0.33
C SER A 452 20.56 -16.03 0.25
N GLY A 453 21.50 -16.93 0.51
CA GLY A 453 22.87 -16.61 0.93
C GLY A 453 23.89 -17.17 -0.05
N TYR A 454 24.88 -17.92 0.44
CA TYR A 454 25.86 -18.57 -0.42
C TYR A 454 25.20 -19.64 -1.31
N ARG A 455 25.61 -19.65 -2.58
CA ARG A 455 25.23 -20.62 -3.60
C ARG A 455 26.51 -21.22 -4.20
N PRO A 456 26.81 -22.51 -3.97
CA PRO A 456 27.79 -23.23 -4.79
C PRO A 456 27.45 -23.13 -6.29
N PRO A 457 28.40 -23.34 -7.20
CA PRO A 457 28.15 -23.28 -8.65
C PRO A 457 26.95 -24.12 -9.10
N GLU A 458 26.79 -25.32 -8.53
CA GLU A 458 25.71 -26.25 -8.87
C GLU A 458 24.34 -25.70 -8.46
N VAL A 459 24.24 -25.16 -7.24
CA VAL A 459 23.04 -24.50 -6.71
C VAL A 459 22.72 -23.24 -7.52
N ASN A 460 23.74 -22.44 -7.84
CA ASN A 460 23.58 -21.21 -8.60
C ASN A 460 23.08 -21.49 -10.03
N ALA A 461 23.55 -22.56 -10.68
CA ALA A 461 23.06 -22.97 -11.98
C ALA A 461 21.58 -23.40 -11.94
N ARG A 462 21.17 -24.18 -10.94
CA ARG A 462 19.77 -24.63 -10.78
C ARG A 462 18.77 -23.49 -10.66
N VAL A 463 19.16 -22.37 -10.06
CA VAL A 463 18.30 -21.19 -9.90
C VAL A 463 18.48 -20.16 -11.03
N ASN A 464 19.06 -20.56 -12.16
CA ASN A 464 19.39 -19.68 -13.29
C ASN A 464 20.21 -18.44 -12.89
N GLY A 465 21.06 -18.60 -11.88
CA GLY A 465 21.90 -17.54 -11.35
C GLY A 465 23.00 -17.13 -12.33
N ALA A 466 23.30 -15.83 -12.38
CA ALA A 466 24.37 -15.31 -13.23
C ALA A 466 25.71 -16.01 -12.94
N ARG A 467 26.49 -16.30 -14.00
CA ARG A 467 27.79 -16.97 -13.92
C ARG A 467 28.80 -16.25 -13.02
N ASN A 468 28.65 -14.94 -12.87
CA ASN A 468 29.51 -14.09 -12.04
C ASN A 468 28.80 -13.58 -10.77
N SER A 469 27.71 -14.23 -10.34
CA SER A 469 26.91 -13.82 -9.18
C SER A 469 27.75 -13.61 -7.92
N GLU A 470 27.42 -12.60 -7.12
CA GLU A 470 28.00 -12.38 -5.80
C GLU A 470 27.64 -13.52 -4.83
N HIS A 471 26.51 -14.20 -5.03
CA HIS A 471 26.12 -15.37 -4.24
C HIS A 471 27.07 -16.57 -4.39
N LEU A 472 27.97 -16.58 -5.39
CA LEU A 472 28.92 -17.67 -5.57
C LEU A 472 30.03 -17.73 -4.53
N TYR A 473 30.31 -16.62 -3.83
CA TYR A 473 31.39 -16.52 -2.84
C TYR A 473 32.68 -17.20 -3.34
N ASN A 474 33.06 -16.95 -4.59
CA ASN A 474 34.13 -17.69 -5.26
C ASN A 474 35.51 -17.02 -5.14
N SER A 475 35.60 -15.95 -4.35
CA SER A 475 36.85 -15.26 -4.00
C SER A 475 36.71 -14.58 -2.64
N PRO A 476 37.82 -14.21 -1.98
CA PRO A 476 37.80 -13.30 -0.84
C PRO A 476 37.03 -12.01 -1.14
N ASP A 477 36.39 -11.44 -0.12
CA ASP A 477 35.56 -10.22 -0.19
C ASP A 477 34.40 -10.25 -1.19
N LYS A 478 34.04 -11.43 -1.70
CA LYS A 478 32.89 -11.62 -2.58
C LYS A 478 31.82 -12.44 -1.88
N GLY A 479 30.62 -11.90 -1.84
CA GLY A 479 29.46 -12.56 -1.25
C GLY A 479 28.19 -11.74 -1.40
N ALA A 480 27.04 -12.37 -1.23
CA ALA A 480 25.76 -11.68 -1.20
C ALA A 480 24.75 -12.37 -0.30
N VAL A 481 23.74 -11.60 0.08
CA VAL A 481 22.56 -12.06 0.81
C VAL A 481 21.32 -11.34 0.28
N ASP A 482 20.27 -12.12 0.01
CA ASP A 482 18.93 -11.63 -0.27
C ASP A 482 18.10 -11.81 1.00
N PHE A 483 17.44 -10.76 1.44
CA PHE A 483 16.69 -10.80 2.70
C PHE A 483 15.52 -9.81 2.72
N TYR A 484 14.65 -9.95 3.72
CA TYR A 484 13.67 -8.93 4.10
C TYR A 484 13.48 -8.91 5.62
N ILE A 485 12.83 -7.86 6.14
CA ILE A 485 12.44 -7.79 7.56
C ILE A 485 10.93 -7.96 7.67
N ARG A 486 10.50 -8.94 8.44
CA ARG A 486 9.10 -9.29 8.62
C ARG A 486 8.33 -8.11 9.23
N GLY A 487 7.23 -7.74 8.58
CA GLY A 487 6.38 -6.64 9.06
C GLY A 487 7.01 -5.26 8.88
N VAL A 488 7.93 -5.11 7.93
CA VAL A 488 8.51 -3.84 7.45
C VAL A 488 8.38 -3.80 5.93
N SER A 489 8.16 -2.63 5.34
CA SER A 489 8.14 -2.49 3.88
C SER A 489 9.50 -2.83 3.29
N ILE A 490 9.55 -3.70 2.28
CA ILE A 490 10.81 -4.10 1.65
C ILE A 490 11.47 -2.89 0.97
N TYR A 491 10.69 -1.95 0.44
CA TYR A 491 11.21 -0.69 -0.11
C TYR A 491 11.82 0.22 0.96
N GLU A 492 11.28 0.23 2.19
CA GLU A 492 11.90 0.97 3.30
C GLU A 492 13.22 0.31 3.73
N VAL A 493 13.24 -1.02 3.81
CA VAL A 493 14.46 -1.78 4.08
C VAL A 493 15.50 -1.54 2.99
N GLU A 494 15.10 -1.57 1.71
CA GLU A 494 15.95 -1.34 0.55
C GLU A 494 16.53 0.07 0.54
N TYR A 495 15.69 1.09 0.73
CA TYR A 495 16.10 2.48 0.82
C TYR A 495 17.10 2.70 1.96
N TRP A 496 16.80 2.17 3.15
CA TRP A 496 17.70 2.28 4.29
C TRP A 496 19.02 1.58 4.02
N CYS A 497 19.00 0.38 3.44
CA CYS A 497 20.20 -0.33 3.04
C CYS A 497 21.01 0.49 2.02
N ASP A 498 20.36 1.12 1.03
CA ASP A 498 21.04 1.99 0.06
C ASP A 498 21.82 3.12 0.73
N GLN A 499 21.22 3.78 1.72
CA GLN A 499 21.89 4.86 2.43
C GLN A 499 23.05 4.38 3.32
N HIS A 500 22.96 3.19 3.91
CA HIS A 500 23.86 2.78 5.01
C HIS A 500 24.85 1.65 4.65
N PHE A 501 24.59 0.87 3.61
CA PHE A 501 25.48 -0.22 3.19
C PHE A 501 26.56 0.32 2.24
N PRO A 502 27.85 0.21 2.59
CA PRO A 502 28.93 0.84 1.82
C PRO A 502 29.27 0.10 0.52
N HIS A 503 28.81 -1.14 0.33
CA HIS A 503 29.17 -1.99 -0.81
C HIS A 503 28.03 -2.09 -1.81
N SER A 504 27.86 -3.21 -2.51
CA SER A 504 26.88 -3.41 -3.58
C SER A 504 25.44 -3.54 -3.07
N ILE A 505 24.46 -2.99 -3.80
CA ILE A 505 23.04 -3.29 -3.61
C ILE A 505 22.37 -3.50 -4.95
N GLY A 506 21.57 -4.56 -5.03
CA GLY A 506 20.59 -4.72 -6.10
C GLY A 506 19.19 -4.39 -5.58
N TYR A 507 18.50 -3.50 -6.29
CA TYR A 507 17.14 -3.06 -5.96
C TYR A 507 16.14 -4.16 -6.35
N GLY A 508 15.91 -5.08 -5.41
CA GLY A 508 15.09 -6.28 -5.55
C GLY A 508 13.72 -6.19 -4.90
N ALA A 509 13.34 -5.04 -4.32
CA ALA A 509 12.12 -4.92 -3.53
C ALA A 509 10.85 -5.33 -4.32
N GLN A 510 10.81 -5.06 -5.62
CA GLN A 510 9.76 -5.52 -6.53
C GLN A 510 9.66 -7.06 -6.66
N LYS A 511 10.78 -7.76 -6.42
CA LYS A 511 10.90 -9.23 -6.40
C LYS A 511 10.81 -9.81 -4.99
N GLY A 512 10.54 -8.99 -3.97
CA GLY A 512 10.31 -9.44 -2.60
C GLY A 512 11.55 -9.62 -1.73
N PHE A 513 12.69 -9.03 -2.08
CA PHE A 513 13.91 -9.07 -1.26
C PHE A 513 14.78 -7.81 -1.45
N VAL A 514 15.68 -7.56 -0.53
CA VAL A 514 16.80 -6.61 -0.70
C VAL A 514 18.07 -7.42 -0.94
N HIS A 515 18.83 -7.08 -1.97
CA HIS A 515 20.12 -7.72 -2.23
C HIS A 515 21.26 -6.88 -1.67
N LEU A 516 22.04 -7.43 -0.74
CA LEU A 516 23.32 -6.87 -0.31
C LEU A 516 24.45 -7.71 -0.88
N GLY A 517 25.41 -7.06 -1.54
CA GLY A 517 26.54 -7.72 -2.17
C GLY A 517 27.88 -7.10 -1.79
N MET A 518 28.93 -7.91 -1.86
CA MET A 518 30.32 -7.51 -1.78
C MET A 518 31.07 -8.09 -2.97
N ARG A 519 32.04 -7.34 -3.46
CA ARG A 519 32.95 -7.71 -4.55
C ARG A 519 34.38 -7.43 -4.11
N PRO A 520 35.39 -8.06 -4.73
CA PRO A 520 36.79 -7.70 -4.49
C PRO A 520 37.01 -6.19 -4.66
N GLY A 521 37.69 -5.56 -3.71
CA GLY A 521 37.85 -4.10 -3.65
C GLY A 521 36.66 -3.34 -3.05
N LYS A 522 35.61 -4.05 -2.62
CA LYS A 522 34.44 -3.53 -1.88
C LYS A 522 33.75 -2.30 -2.51
N PRO A 523 33.57 -2.23 -3.85
CA PRO A 523 32.98 -1.07 -4.51
C PRO A 523 31.50 -0.89 -4.16
N ARG A 524 31.04 0.35 -4.24
CA ARG A 524 29.62 0.70 -4.10
C ARG A 524 28.92 0.64 -5.46
N VAL A 525 28.29 -0.50 -5.77
CA VAL A 525 27.58 -0.73 -7.05
C VAL A 525 26.07 -0.80 -6.84
N ARG A 526 25.28 -0.21 -7.74
CA ARG A 526 23.80 -0.23 -7.69
C ARG A 526 23.22 -0.72 -9.01
N TRP A 527 22.25 -1.61 -8.95
CA TRP A 527 21.50 -2.09 -10.12
C TRP A 527 20.06 -2.42 -9.75
N VAL A 528 19.17 -2.47 -10.75
CA VAL A 528 17.77 -2.88 -10.58
C VAL A 528 17.63 -4.31 -11.08
N TYR A 529 16.79 -5.11 -10.42
CA TYR A 529 16.56 -6.53 -10.73
C TYR A 529 15.60 -6.79 -11.85
#